data_AF-A0A652K4J2-F1
#
_entry.id   AF-A0A652K4J2-F1
#
_cell.length_a   1.000
_cell.length_b   1.000
_cell.length_c   1.000
_cell.angle_alpha   90.00
_cell.angle_beta   90.00
_cell.angle_gamma   90.00
#
_symmetry.space_group_name_H-M   'P 1'
#
loop_
_entity.id
_entity.type
_entity.pdbx_description
1 polymer ?
#
loop_
_entity_poly.entity_id
_entity_poly.type
_entity_poly.pdbx_seq_one_letter_code
_entity_poly.pdbx_strand_id
1 'polypeptide(L)'
;MNKKLAAALSGGAVLVLALSGCSDDEGNKVDDWAKTFCDQAKPQIQKRADAHQIIISTAADSKPAEIQAADSKAFQDIANADRALAKAVESAGAPPVENGEKVQQDAIKELNATAVAYEGLKKQVDALDPTNQQKFADGLQGVADGLTKIEKMDQNALSKLEEGELGQAMAKQPGCQKPTASTPPNGGGSASPNPGPTSSGSSDKGSESTEPKEKATTKAAGKTTARAKTEE
;
A
#
# COMPACT_ATOMS: atom_id res chain seq x y z
N MET A 1 -4.81 33.79 -63.36
CA MET A 1 -6.00 34.29 -62.63
C MET A 1 -7.08 33.21 -62.60
N ASN A 2 -7.71 33.03 -61.44
CA ASN A 2 -9.09 32.58 -61.16
C ASN A 2 -9.81 31.65 -62.17
N LYS A 3 -10.10 30.40 -61.76
CA LYS A 3 -11.27 29.64 -62.24
C LYS A 3 -11.97 28.90 -61.08
N LYS A 4 -13.05 29.56 -60.61
CA LYS A 4 -14.25 29.12 -59.87
C LYS A 4 -14.22 27.83 -59.03
N LEU A 5 -14.69 27.99 -57.79
CA LEU A 5 -15.13 26.95 -56.87
C LEU A 5 -16.29 26.12 -57.47
N ALA A 6 -16.30 24.82 -57.18
CA ALA A 6 -17.48 23.97 -57.18
C ALA A 6 -17.39 23.04 -55.96
N ALA A 7 -18.42 23.03 -55.12
CA ALA A 7 -18.44 22.17 -53.93
C ALA A 7 -18.97 20.77 -54.29
N ALA A 8 -18.30 19.73 -53.79
CA ALA A 8 -18.78 18.35 -53.88
C ALA A 8 -18.75 17.74 -52.47
N LEU A 9 -19.90 17.69 -51.79
CA LEU A 9 -20.05 16.89 -50.58
C LEU A 9 -20.28 15.43 -50.99
N SER A 10 -19.31 14.55 -50.74
CA SER A 10 -19.52 13.10 -50.64
C SER A 10 -18.35 12.38 -49.99
N GLY A 11 -18.68 11.49 -49.06
CA GLY A 11 -17.91 10.32 -48.57
C GLY A 11 -16.39 10.32 -48.66
N GLY A 12 -15.72 10.59 -47.54
CA GLY A 12 -14.32 10.26 -47.31
C GLY A 12 -14.04 10.24 -45.81
N ALA A 13 -14.01 9.05 -45.21
CA ALA A 13 -13.84 8.92 -43.76
C ALA A 13 -12.44 9.39 -43.33
N VAL A 14 -12.36 10.04 -42.16
CA VAL A 14 -11.08 10.43 -41.56
C VAL A 14 -10.36 9.16 -41.09
N LEU A 15 -9.31 8.76 -41.80
CA LEU A 15 -8.35 7.76 -41.32
C LEU A 15 -7.51 8.38 -40.19
N VAL A 16 -8.10 8.41 -39.00
CA VAL A 16 -7.41 8.71 -37.75
C VAL A 16 -6.36 7.63 -37.50
N LEU A 17 -5.19 8.03 -37.01
CA LEU A 17 -4.07 7.15 -36.68
C LEU A 17 -4.39 6.28 -35.45
N ALA A 18 -5.12 5.18 -35.66
CA ALA A 18 -5.42 4.17 -34.65
C ALA A 18 -4.33 3.07 -34.61
N LEU A 19 -3.11 3.44 -34.22
CA LEU A 19 -1.99 2.50 -33.98
C LEU A 19 -1.91 2.09 -32.50
N SER A 20 -3.01 1.50 -32.02
CA SER A 20 -3.10 0.78 -30.75
C SER A 20 -3.73 -0.59 -31.03
N GLY A 21 -3.04 -1.68 -30.67
CA GLY A 21 -3.39 -3.03 -31.12
C GLY A 21 -4.82 -3.44 -30.75
N CYS A 22 -5.65 -3.69 -31.76
CA CYS A 22 -6.94 -4.36 -31.59
C CYS A 22 -6.69 -5.83 -31.29
N SER A 23 -6.65 -6.15 -29.99
CA SER A 23 -6.70 -7.52 -29.46
C SER A 23 -8.06 -7.73 -28.80
N ASP A 24 -9.15 -7.50 -29.55
CA ASP A 24 -10.53 -7.63 -29.03
C ASP A 24 -10.83 -9.05 -28.50
N ASP A 25 -10.16 -10.08 -29.00
CA ASP A 25 -10.32 -11.47 -28.53
C ASP A 25 -9.47 -11.74 -27.28
N GLU A 26 -8.19 -11.33 -27.27
CA GLU A 26 -7.26 -11.54 -26.14
C GLU A 26 -7.57 -10.62 -24.95
N GLY A 27 -7.86 -9.35 -25.18
CA GLY A 27 -8.14 -8.37 -24.11
C GLY A 27 -9.39 -8.71 -23.31
N ASN A 28 -10.40 -9.31 -23.95
CA ASN A 28 -11.55 -9.89 -23.25
C ASN A 28 -11.13 -11.08 -22.35
N LYS A 29 -10.20 -11.95 -22.78
CA LYS A 29 -9.68 -13.05 -21.96
C LYS A 29 -8.87 -12.55 -20.76
N VAL A 30 -8.06 -11.50 -20.92
CA VAL A 30 -7.31 -10.89 -19.81
C VAL A 30 -8.29 -10.24 -18.82
N ASP A 31 -9.31 -9.52 -19.29
CA ASP A 31 -10.35 -8.94 -18.42
C ASP A 31 -11.22 -10.01 -17.74
N ASP A 32 -11.55 -11.13 -18.40
CA ASP A 32 -12.27 -12.27 -17.81
C ASP A 32 -11.43 -13.05 -16.77
N TRP A 33 -10.13 -13.25 -17.04
CA TRP A 33 -9.20 -13.83 -16.05
C TRP A 33 -9.07 -12.90 -14.84
N ALA A 34 -8.85 -11.60 -15.08
CA ALA A 34 -8.75 -10.61 -14.03
C ALA A 34 -10.04 -10.57 -13.21
N LYS A 35 -11.21 -10.62 -13.85
CA LYS A 35 -12.50 -10.72 -13.15
C LYS A 35 -12.57 -11.99 -12.28
N THR A 36 -12.22 -13.14 -12.83
CA THR A 36 -12.24 -14.44 -12.14
C THR A 36 -11.34 -14.46 -10.90
N PHE A 37 -10.14 -13.87 -10.99
CA PHE A 37 -9.26 -13.66 -9.85
C PHE A 37 -9.84 -12.63 -8.86
N CYS A 38 -10.20 -11.45 -9.34
CA CYS A 38 -10.60 -10.32 -8.49
C CYS A 38 -11.90 -10.57 -7.69
N ASP A 39 -12.88 -11.28 -8.25
CA ASP A 39 -14.10 -11.66 -7.52
C ASP A 39 -13.79 -12.61 -6.33
N GLN A 40 -12.78 -13.48 -6.46
CA GLN A 40 -12.28 -14.34 -5.37
C GLN A 40 -11.35 -13.59 -4.41
N ALA A 41 -10.55 -12.65 -4.92
CA ALA A 41 -9.57 -11.89 -4.16
C ALA A 41 -10.22 -10.84 -3.24
N LYS A 42 -11.32 -10.21 -3.68
CA LYS A 42 -12.04 -9.14 -2.96
C LYS A 42 -12.21 -9.33 -1.45
N PRO A 43 -12.76 -10.45 -0.94
CA PRO A 43 -12.91 -10.66 0.51
C PRO A 43 -11.56 -10.72 1.24
N GLN A 44 -10.51 -11.21 0.60
CA GLN A 44 -9.17 -11.30 1.18
C GLN A 44 -8.46 -9.95 1.16
N ILE A 45 -8.62 -9.18 0.08
CA ILE A 45 -8.14 -7.80 -0.05
C ILE A 45 -8.77 -6.90 1.04
N GLN A 46 -10.10 -7.00 1.25
CA GLN A 46 -10.77 -6.32 2.36
C GLN A 46 -10.21 -6.78 3.72
N LYS A 47 -10.05 -8.09 3.92
CA LYS A 47 -9.52 -8.65 5.17
C LYS A 47 -8.11 -8.15 5.51
N ARG A 48 -7.21 -8.01 4.52
CA ARG A 48 -5.89 -7.39 4.71
C ARG A 48 -6.03 -5.93 5.15
N ALA A 49 -6.88 -5.15 4.48
CA ALA A 49 -7.07 -3.73 4.79
C ALA A 49 -7.67 -3.51 6.19
N ASP A 50 -8.64 -4.31 6.60
CA ASP A 50 -9.22 -4.29 7.94
C ASP A 50 -8.17 -4.69 9.00
N ALA A 51 -7.32 -5.69 8.72
CA ALA A 51 -6.23 -6.09 9.60
C ALA A 51 -5.13 -5.01 9.72
N HIS A 52 -4.76 -4.33 8.64
CA HIS A 52 -3.86 -3.17 8.72
C HIS A 52 -4.47 -2.02 9.53
N GLN A 53 -5.78 -1.78 9.44
CA GLN A 53 -6.45 -0.80 10.29
C GLN A 53 -6.51 -1.22 11.76
N ILE A 54 -6.61 -2.52 12.08
CA ILE A 54 -6.49 -2.99 13.47
C ILE A 54 -5.13 -2.61 14.07
N ILE A 55 -4.04 -2.80 13.33
CA ILE A 55 -2.68 -2.37 13.76
C ILE A 55 -2.64 -0.86 13.97
N ILE A 56 -3.02 -0.07 12.94
CA ILE A 56 -2.94 1.39 12.97
C ILE A 56 -3.78 2.00 14.11
N SER A 57 -5.03 1.54 14.29
CA SER A 57 -5.93 2.06 15.32
C SER A 57 -5.57 1.62 16.74
N THR A 58 -4.91 0.46 16.90
CA THR A 58 -4.46 0.00 18.23
C THR A 58 -3.17 0.72 18.66
N ALA A 59 -2.25 0.97 17.73
CA ALA A 59 -0.92 1.52 18.02
C ALA A 59 -0.91 2.96 18.57
N ALA A 60 -2.01 3.72 18.48
CA ALA A 60 -2.07 5.12 18.89
C ALA A 60 -2.04 5.33 20.42
N ASP A 61 -2.90 4.63 21.16
CA ASP A 61 -3.18 4.90 22.59
C ASP A 61 -3.25 3.64 23.48
N SER A 62 -3.02 2.43 22.93
CA SER A 62 -3.30 1.17 23.62
C SER A 62 -2.14 0.66 24.50
N LYS A 63 -2.46 -0.20 25.47
CA LYS A 63 -1.46 -0.84 26.34
C LYS A 63 -0.67 -1.93 25.58
N PRO A 64 0.55 -2.30 26.01
CA PRO A 64 1.34 -3.37 25.39
C PRO A 64 0.58 -4.69 25.14
N ALA A 65 -0.23 -5.15 26.10
CA ALA A 65 -1.04 -6.37 25.94
C ALA A 65 -2.15 -6.24 24.88
N GLU A 66 -2.67 -5.02 24.68
CA GLU A 66 -3.71 -4.72 23.70
C GLU A 66 -3.09 -4.64 22.30
N ILE A 67 -1.94 -3.99 22.16
CA ILE A 67 -1.11 -3.98 20.94
C ILE A 67 -0.70 -5.40 20.56
N GLN A 68 -0.17 -6.19 21.51
CA GLN A 68 0.25 -7.57 21.29
C GLN A 68 -0.88 -8.44 20.73
N ALA A 69 -2.08 -8.35 21.33
CA ALA A 69 -3.23 -9.12 20.88
C ALA A 69 -3.74 -8.66 19.50
N ALA A 70 -3.74 -7.35 19.23
CA ALA A 70 -4.17 -6.78 17.96
C ALA A 70 -3.23 -7.15 16.80
N ASP A 71 -1.92 -6.93 16.96
CA ASP A 71 -0.91 -7.21 15.94
C ASP A 71 -0.79 -8.72 15.67
N SER A 72 -0.82 -9.54 16.73
CA SER A 72 -0.83 -10.99 16.62
C SER A 72 -2.05 -11.51 15.85
N LYS A 73 -3.24 -10.94 16.09
CA LYS A 73 -4.44 -11.25 15.31
C LYS A 73 -4.31 -10.75 13.87
N ALA A 74 -3.85 -9.52 13.67
CA ALA A 74 -3.75 -8.89 12.35
C ALA A 74 -2.77 -9.63 11.44
N PHE A 75 -1.55 -9.96 11.90
CA PHE A 75 -0.59 -10.74 11.11
C PHE A 75 -1.10 -12.14 10.81
N GLN A 76 -1.81 -12.79 11.74
CA GLN A 76 -2.46 -14.07 11.46
C GLN A 76 -3.58 -13.94 10.40
N ASP A 77 -4.35 -12.86 10.43
CA ASP A 77 -5.42 -12.61 9.48
C ASP A 77 -4.91 -12.23 8.08
N ILE A 78 -3.83 -11.46 7.99
CA ILE A 78 -3.14 -11.14 6.73
C ILE A 78 -2.52 -12.41 6.13
N ALA A 79 -1.77 -13.20 6.91
CA ALA A 79 -1.19 -14.47 6.41
C ALA A 79 -2.25 -15.44 5.87
N ASN A 80 -3.41 -15.52 6.53
CA ASN A 80 -4.53 -16.33 6.05
C ASN A 80 -5.15 -15.76 4.76
N ALA A 81 -5.22 -14.43 4.62
CA ALA A 81 -5.68 -13.77 3.40
C ALA A 81 -4.70 -13.98 2.23
N ASP A 82 -3.39 -13.88 2.45
CA ASP A 82 -2.36 -14.12 1.43
C ASP A 82 -2.37 -15.59 0.94
N ARG A 83 -2.52 -16.57 1.86
CA ARG A 83 -2.74 -17.98 1.50
C ARG A 83 -4.03 -18.20 0.70
N ALA A 84 -5.06 -17.40 0.94
CA ALA A 84 -6.31 -17.47 0.18
C ALA A 84 -6.21 -16.77 -1.19
N LEU A 85 -5.43 -15.68 -1.30
CA LEU A 85 -5.08 -15.03 -2.56
C LEU A 85 -4.26 -15.97 -3.45
N ALA A 86 -3.29 -16.69 -2.89
CA ALA A 86 -2.52 -17.69 -3.65
C ALA A 86 -3.43 -18.77 -4.26
N LYS A 87 -4.44 -19.24 -3.51
CA LYS A 87 -5.47 -20.17 -4.01
C LYS A 87 -6.40 -19.55 -5.06
N ALA A 88 -6.67 -18.25 -5.00
CA ALA A 88 -7.42 -17.55 -6.05
C ALA A 88 -6.62 -17.48 -7.35
N VAL A 89 -5.31 -17.22 -7.30
CA VAL A 89 -4.40 -17.28 -8.46
C VAL A 89 -4.28 -18.71 -9.01
N GLU A 90 -4.19 -19.71 -8.14
CA GLU A 90 -4.22 -21.13 -8.52
C GLU A 90 -5.53 -21.49 -9.24
N SER A 91 -6.67 -21.08 -8.68
CA SER A 91 -8.02 -21.39 -9.20
C SER A 91 -8.40 -20.61 -10.47
N ALA A 92 -7.81 -19.42 -10.70
CA ALA A 92 -8.00 -18.66 -11.93
C ALA A 92 -7.19 -19.20 -13.12
N GLY A 93 -6.22 -20.09 -12.88
CA GLY A 93 -5.28 -20.56 -13.91
C GLY A 93 -4.24 -19.50 -14.28
N ALA A 94 -3.45 -19.76 -15.32
CA ALA A 94 -2.49 -18.81 -15.83
C ALA A 94 -3.19 -17.59 -16.49
N PRO A 95 -2.79 -16.34 -16.19
CA PRO A 95 -3.30 -15.18 -16.92
C PRO A 95 -2.93 -15.28 -18.41
N PRO A 96 -3.83 -14.94 -19.35
CA PRO A 96 -3.61 -15.05 -20.78
C PRO A 96 -2.75 -13.89 -21.31
N VAL A 97 -1.51 -13.84 -20.86
CA VAL A 97 -0.47 -12.87 -21.24
C VAL A 97 0.86 -13.59 -21.51
N GLU A 98 1.84 -12.89 -22.08
CA GLU A 98 3.17 -13.48 -22.30
C GLU A 98 3.78 -13.98 -20.98
N ASN A 99 4.31 -15.21 -20.98
CA ASN A 99 4.85 -15.89 -19.79
C ASN A 99 3.82 -16.11 -18.64
N GLY A 100 2.51 -16.13 -18.94
CA GLY A 100 1.43 -16.25 -17.94
C GLY A 100 1.58 -17.39 -16.92
N GLU A 101 2.01 -18.59 -17.33
CA GLU A 101 2.28 -19.70 -16.38
C GLU A 101 3.33 -19.33 -15.33
N LYS A 102 4.37 -18.58 -15.74
CA LYS A 102 5.41 -18.10 -14.84
C LYS A 102 4.90 -16.98 -13.94
N VAL A 103 4.05 -16.09 -14.43
CA VAL A 103 3.39 -15.06 -13.62
C VAL A 103 2.53 -15.72 -12.54
N GLN A 104 1.76 -16.76 -12.89
CA GLN A 104 0.96 -17.54 -11.95
C GLN A 104 1.83 -18.20 -10.86
N GLN A 105 2.91 -18.89 -11.26
CA GLN A 105 3.80 -19.59 -10.32
C GLN A 105 4.57 -18.61 -9.42
N ASP A 106 5.09 -17.50 -9.96
CA ASP A 106 5.73 -16.44 -9.16
C ASP A 106 4.73 -15.87 -8.14
N ALA A 107 3.51 -15.53 -8.55
CA ALA A 107 2.50 -14.96 -7.66
C ALA A 107 2.06 -15.93 -6.54
N ILE A 108 1.81 -17.21 -6.86
CA ILE A 108 1.48 -18.24 -5.86
C ILE A 108 2.64 -18.40 -4.87
N LYS A 109 3.89 -18.38 -5.36
CA LYS A 109 5.10 -18.49 -4.53
C LYS A 109 5.28 -17.30 -3.59
N GLU A 110 5.23 -16.07 -4.11
CA GLU A 110 5.45 -14.87 -3.28
C GLU A 110 4.31 -14.66 -2.27
N LEU A 111 3.04 -14.89 -2.64
CA LEU A 111 1.91 -14.81 -1.70
C LEU A 111 2.05 -15.81 -0.53
N ASN A 112 2.48 -17.04 -0.80
CA ASN A 112 2.79 -18.00 0.27
C ASN A 112 4.04 -17.61 1.09
N ALA A 113 5.04 -16.96 0.48
CA ALA A 113 6.22 -16.47 1.19
C ALA A 113 5.90 -15.28 2.12
N THR A 114 5.09 -14.32 1.65
CA THR A 114 4.58 -13.20 2.47
C THR A 114 3.70 -13.74 3.62
N ALA A 115 2.85 -14.74 3.39
CA ALA A 115 2.09 -15.39 4.46
C ALA A 115 2.99 -15.99 5.55
N VAL A 116 4.04 -16.72 5.17
CA VAL A 116 5.01 -17.30 6.12
C VAL A 116 5.81 -16.20 6.84
N ALA A 117 6.07 -15.06 6.18
CA ALA A 117 6.71 -13.91 6.83
C ALA A 117 5.81 -13.28 7.90
N TYR A 118 4.51 -13.06 7.62
CA TYR A 118 3.54 -12.60 8.62
C TYR A 118 3.33 -13.61 9.77
N GLU A 119 3.32 -14.91 9.49
CA GLU A 119 3.38 -15.96 10.54
C GLU A 119 4.68 -15.93 11.37
N GLY A 120 5.75 -15.32 10.83
CA GLY A 120 6.97 -14.99 11.56
C GLY A 120 6.79 -13.78 12.47
N LEU A 121 6.24 -12.67 11.95
CA LEU A 121 5.96 -11.46 12.73
C LEU A 121 5.01 -11.75 13.89
N LYS A 122 3.97 -12.56 13.67
CA LYS A 122 3.06 -13.04 14.70
C LYS A 122 3.82 -13.66 15.88
N LYS A 123 4.79 -14.55 15.60
CA LYS A 123 5.60 -15.22 16.62
C LYS A 123 6.56 -14.27 17.34
N GLN A 124 7.04 -13.22 16.67
CA GLN A 124 7.83 -12.17 17.31
C GLN A 124 6.97 -11.37 18.29
N VAL A 125 5.77 -10.94 17.87
CA VAL A 125 4.79 -10.24 18.73
C VAL A 125 4.35 -11.11 19.91
N ASP A 126 3.99 -12.37 19.67
CA ASP A 126 3.59 -13.35 20.70
C ASP A 126 4.69 -13.56 21.77
N ALA A 127 5.96 -13.31 21.43
CA ALA A 127 7.11 -13.48 22.31
C ALA A 127 7.53 -12.20 23.06
N LEU A 128 6.88 -11.06 22.82
CA LEU A 128 7.13 -9.82 23.57
C LEU A 128 6.58 -9.92 25.01
N ASP A 129 7.20 -9.17 25.93
CA ASP A 129 6.76 -9.07 27.33
C ASP A 129 5.88 -7.83 27.52
N PRO A 130 4.53 -7.95 27.54
CA PRO A 130 3.64 -6.80 27.70
C PRO A 130 3.67 -6.22 29.13
N THR A 131 4.34 -6.86 30.09
CA THR A 131 4.50 -6.33 31.46
C THR A 131 5.70 -5.39 31.58
N ASN A 132 6.65 -5.48 30.65
CA ASN A 132 7.86 -4.66 30.62
C ASN A 132 7.83 -3.70 29.43
N GLN A 133 7.29 -2.49 29.64
CA GLN A 133 7.08 -1.49 28.58
C GLN A 133 8.34 -1.18 27.76
N GLN A 134 9.52 -1.10 28.39
CA GLN A 134 10.77 -0.84 27.67
C GLN A 134 11.12 -2.01 26.75
N LYS A 135 11.16 -3.24 27.27
CA LYS A 135 11.43 -4.43 26.44
C LYS A 135 10.40 -4.65 25.34
N PHE A 136 9.14 -4.28 25.60
CA PHE A 136 8.09 -4.33 24.60
C PHE A 136 8.39 -3.37 23.44
N ALA A 137 8.68 -2.10 23.75
CA ALA A 137 9.05 -1.09 22.76
C ALA A 137 10.35 -1.46 22.00
N ASP A 138 11.38 -1.93 22.70
CA ASP A 138 12.63 -2.40 22.09
C ASP A 138 12.38 -3.58 21.12
N GLY A 139 11.48 -4.50 21.50
CA GLY A 139 11.12 -5.66 20.69
C GLY A 139 10.25 -5.35 19.48
N LEU A 140 9.41 -4.31 19.54
CA LEU A 140 8.65 -3.83 18.38
C LEU A 140 9.54 -3.37 17.22
N GLN A 141 10.78 -2.91 17.47
CA GLN A 141 11.73 -2.61 16.39
C GLN A 141 11.99 -3.83 15.50
N GLY A 142 12.13 -5.03 16.08
CA GLY A 142 12.33 -6.27 15.31
C GLY A 142 11.11 -6.67 14.48
N VAL A 143 9.91 -6.27 14.91
CA VAL A 143 8.66 -6.43 14.15
C VAL A 143 8.61 -5.41 13.00
N ALA A 144 9.02 -4.16 13.23
CA ALA A 144 9.09 -3.10 12.21
C ALA A 144 10.15 -3.39 11.13
N ASP A 145 11.32 -3.92 11.50
CA ASP A 145 12.33 -4.41 10.56
C ASP A 145 11.78 -5.57 9.71
N GLY A 146 10.98 -6.45 10.34
CA GLY A 146 10.28 -7.54 9.69
C GLY A 146 9.21 -7.05 8.69
N LEU A 147 8.39 -6.06 9.06
CA LEU A 147 7.44 -5.41 8.15
C LEU A 147 8.15 -4.74 6.96
N THR A 148 9.27 -4.06 7.23
CA THR A 148 10.11 -3.42 6.20
C THR A 148 10.71 -4.45 5.22
N LYS A 149 10.89 -5.71 5.66
CA LYS A 149 11.25 -6.82 4.76
C LYS A 149 10.05 -7.30 3.94
N ILE A 150 8.86 -7.40 4.52
CA ILE A 150 7.65 -7.79 3.81
C ILE A 150 7.27 -6.76 2.75
N GLU A 151 7.33 -5.46 3.05
CA GLU A 151 7.09 -4.39 2.06
C GLU A 151 7.97 -4.58 0.82
N LYS A 152 9.25 -4.90 1.02
CA LYS A 152 10.19 -5.18 -0.09
C LYS A 152 9.88 -6.48 -0.83
N MET A 153 9.22 -7.46 -0.21
CA MET A 153 8.73 -8.65 -0.90
C MET A 153 7.49 -8.30 -1.75
N ASP A 154 6.50 -7.66 -1.14
CA ASP A 154 5.25 -7.26 -1.80
C ASP A 154 5.52 -6.33 -3.00
N GLN A 155 6.42 -5.35 -2.91
CA GLN A 155 6.80 -4.48 -4.04
C GLN A 155 7.45 -5.24 -5.22
N ASN A 156 8.26 -6.28 -4.93
CA ASN A 156 8.89 -7.13 -5.95
C ASN A 156 7.93 -8.17 -6.57
N ALA A 157 6.79 -8.41 -5.92
CA ALA A 157 5.73 -9.29 -6.41
C ALA A 157 4.66 -8.50 -7.20
N LEU A 158 4.23 -7.35 -6.67
CA LEU A 158 3.20 -6.49 -7.25
C LEU A 158 3.63 -5.89 -8.58
N SER A 159 4.88 -5.43 -8.71
CA SER A 159 5.40 -4.85 -9.97
C SER A 159 5.12 -5.74 -11.20
N LYS A 160 5.41 -7.04 -11.11
CA LYS A 160 5.13 -8.02 -12.18
C LYS A 160 3.64 -8.26 -12.48
N LEU A 161 2.77 -8.01 -11.50
CA LEU A 161 1.32 -8.17 -11.62
C LEU A 161 0.66 -6.87 -12.14
N GLU A 162 1.25 -5.73 -11.82
CA GLU A 162 0.84 -4.39 -12.26
C GLU A 162 1.41 -4.02 -13.65
N GLU A 163 2.32 -4.83 -14.19
CA GLU A 163 2.88 -4.69 -15.53
C GLU A 163 1.85 -4.93 -16.66
N GLY A 164 2.00 -4.15 -17.74
CA GLY A 164 1.32 -4.37 -19.01
C GLY A 164 -0.21 -4.33 -18.97
N GLU A 165 -0.83 -5.19 -19.77
CA GLU A 165 -2.29 -5.33 -19.86
C GLU A 165 -2.90 -6.05 -18.64
N LEU A 166 -2.14 -6.90 -17.95
CA LEU A 166 -2.60 -7.63 -16.77
C LEU A 166 -2.91 -6.67 -15.61
N GLY A 167 -2.00 -5.75 -15.31
CA GLY A 167 -2.22 -4.71 -14.31
C GLY A 167 -3.39 -3.79 -14.65
N GLN A 168 -3.52 -3.41 -15.92
CA GLN A 168 -4.65 -2.61 -16.41
C GLN A 168 -5.98 -3.36 -16.26
N ALA A 169 -6.02 -4.64 -16.60
CA ALA A 169 -7.21 -5.47 -16.45
C ALA A 169 -7.66 -5.57 -14.99
N MET A 170 -6.75 -5.92 -14.07
CA MET A 170 -7.06 -6.00 -12.64
C MET A 170 -7.50 -4.64 -12.06
N ALA A 171 -6.91 -3.53 -12.49
CA ALA A 171 -7.29 -2.19 -12.03
C ALA A 171 -8.73 -1.78 -12.43
N LYS A 172 -9.25 -2.30 -13.55
CA LYS A 172 -10.68 -2.13 -13.94
C LYS A 172 -11.63 -2.85 -12.99
N GLN A 173 -11.22 -4.00 -12.43
CA GLN A 173 -12.13 -4.92 -11.75
C GLN A 173 -12.53 -4.42 -10.35
N PRO A 174 -13.84 -4.25 -10.04
CA PRO A 174 -14.33 -3.83 -8.72
C PRO A 174 -14.05 -4.81 -7.56
N GLY A 175 -13.40 -5.95 -7.84
CA GLY A 175 -12.89 -6.89 -6.84
C GLY A 175 -11.45 -6.63 -6.40
N CYS A 176 -10.61 -6.06 -7.28
CA CYS A 176 -9.20 -5.73 -6.98
C CYS A 176 -8.97 -4.25 -6.64
N GLN A 177 -9.98 -3.38 -6.83
CA GLN A 177 -9.88 -1.97 -6.44
C GLN A 177 -9.67 -1.82 -4.92
N LYS A 178 -8.89 -0.79 -4.55
CA LYS A 178 -8.47 -0.55 -3.17
C LYS A 178 -9.70 -0.44 -2.24
N PRO A 179 -9.82 -1.29 -1.21
CA PRO A 179 -10.94 -1.24 -0.29
C PRO A 179 -10.84 -0.02 0.62
N THR A 180 -12.00 0.46 1.08
CA THR A 180 -12.07 1.28 2.29
C THR A 180 -11.97 0.33 3.48
N ALA A 181 -10.93 0.47 4.30
CA ALA A 181 -10.81 -0.33 5.52
C ALA A 181 -11.96 -0.01 6.49
N SER A 182 -12.58 -1.04 7.03
CA SER A 182 -13.66 -0.91 7.99
C SER A 182 -13.10 -0.37 9.31
N THR A 183 -13.62 0.76 9.79
CA THR A 183 -13.36 1.16 11.18
C THR A 183 -14.06 0.17 12.12
N PRO A 184 -13.33 -0.48 13.05
CA PRO A 184 -13.98 -1.31 14.06
C PRO A 184 -14.93 -0.44 14.90
N PRO A 185 -16.09 -0.96 15.34
CA PRO A 185 -17.05 -0.20 16.13
C PRO A 185 -16.42 0.17 17.47
N ASN A 186 -16.03 1.43 17.64
CA ASN A 186 -15.38 1.90 18.85
C ASN A 186 -16.34 1.79 20.05
N GLY A 187 -15.95 1.02 21.07
CA GLY A 187 -16.77 0.65 22.22
C GLY A 187 -16.96 1.75 23.25
N GLY A 188 -17.32 2.96 22.82
CA GLY A 188 -17.48 4.14 23.68
C GLY A 188 -18.45 5.15 23.07
N GLY A 189 -19.73 5.05 23.44
CA GLY A 189 -20.76 5.96 22.94
C GLY A 189 -20.90 7.24 23.77
N SER A 190 -20.90 8.40 23.10
CA SER A 190 -21.60 9.61 23.57
C SER A 190 -21.79 10.67 22.48
N ALA A 191 -22.98 11.28 22.49
CA ALA A 191 -23.35 12.59 21.97
C ALA A 191 -22.82 13.04 20.58
N SER A 192 -23.69 12.93 19.56
CA SER A 192 -23.62 13.79 18.38
C SER A 192 -24.06 15.23 18.71
N PRO A 193 -23.28 16.29 18.35
CA PRO A 193 -23.75 17.66 18.38
C PRO A 193 -24.53 18.01 17.09
N ASN A 194 -25.77 18.46 17.25
CA ASN A 194 -26.61 18.94 16.14
C ASN A 194 -26.16 20.35 15.70
N PRO A 195 -26.05 20.68 14.39
CA PRO A 195 -25.58 22.00 13.96
C PRO A 195 -26.63 23.12 14.18
N GLY A 196 -26.17 24.26 14.70
CA GLY A 196 -26.95 25.50 14.88
C GLY A 196 -26.09 26.74 14.57
N PRO A 197 -26.66 27.85 14.06
CA PRO A 197 -25.90 28.80 13.24
C PRO A 197 -25.23 29.97 13.98
N THR A 198 -24.21 30.48 13.30
CA THR A 198 -23.49 31.77 13.40
C THR A 198 -24.17 32.93 14.15
N SER A 199 -23.38 33.65 14.95
CA SER A 199 -23.48 35.11 15.07
C SER A 199 -22.09 35.74 15.30
N SER A 200 -21.94 37.02 14.96
CA SER A 200 -20.65 37.71 14.84
C SER A 200 -20.11 38.27 16.16
N GLY A 201 -18.78 38.29 16.31
CA GLY A 201 -18.06 39.07 17.31
C GLY A 201 -16.73 39.56 16.72
N SER A 202 -16.55 40.88 16.62
CA SER A 202 -15.42 41.50 15.91
C SER A 202 -14.46 42.22 16.87
N SER A 203 -13.25 42.44 16.36
CA SER A 203 -12.36 43.56 16.67
C SER A 203 -11.31 43.44 17.78
N ASP A 204 -10.07 43.67 17.31
CA ASP A 204 -9.04 44.53 17.89
C ASP A 204 -8.06 44.04 18.98
N LYS A 205 -6.83 43.81 18.51
CA LYS A 205 -5.66 44.70 18.75
C LYS A 205 -4.77 44.44 19.98
N GLY A 206 -3.46 44.26 19.69
CA GLY A 206 -2.43 45.04 20.40
C GLY A 206 -1.11 44.34 20.72
N SER A 207 -0.09 44.58 19.87
CA SER A 207 1.35 44.67 20.24
C SER A 207 2.07 43.42 20.81
N GLU A 208 3.41 43.39 20.92
CA GLU A 208 4.50 43.89 20.05
C GLU A 208 5.86 43.42 20.61
N SER A 209 6.75 42.86 19.78
CA SER A 209 8.22 42.68 20.01
C SER A 209 8.65 41.85 21.26
N THR A 210 9.85 41.24 21.33
CA THR A 210 11.18 41.64 20.79
C THR A 210 12.05 40.45 20.35
N GLU A 211 12.88 40.67 19.32
CA GLU A 211 14.15 39.97 19.10
C GLU A 211 15.20 40.38 20.17
N PRO A 212 16.26 39.59 20.36
CA PRO A 212 17.60 40.17 20.14
C PRO A 212 18.48 39.36 19.16
N LYS A 213 19.36 40.08 18.44
CA LYS A 213 20.32 39.54 17.47
C LYS A 213 21.77 39.66 17.95
N GLU A 214 22.60 38.73 17.46
CA GLU A 214 24.07 38.86 17.30
C GLU A 214 24.93 38.96 18.60
N LYS A 215 26.25 38.69 18.60
CA LYS A 215 27.21 38.52 17.49
C LYS A 215 28.31 37.46 17.77
N ALA A 216 29.15 37.20 16.76
CA ALA A 216 30.28 36.26 16.74
C ALA A 216 31.53 36.74 17.56
N THR A 217 32.68 36.04 17.70
CA THR A 217 33.25 34.85 16.99
C THR A 217 34.01 33.91 17.99
N THR A 218 35.15 33.20 17.84
CA THR A 218 36.30 33.23 16.89
C THR A 218 37.08 31.88 16.79
N LYS A 219 37.16 31.31 15.57
CA LYS A 219 38.22 30.46 14.96
C LYS A 219 39.46 30.01 15.78
N ALA A 220 39.66 28.68 15.92
CA ALA A 220 40.91 27.90 15.68
C ALA A 220 40.62 26.39 15.91
N ALA A 221 40.90 25.40 15.05
CA ALA A 221 42.03 25.03 14.18
C ALA A 221 43.09 24.11 14.85
N GLY A 222 43.05 22.80 14.54
CA GLY A 222 44.07 21.80 14.90
C GLY A 222 43.96 20.54 14.02
N LYS A 223 45.07 20.06 13.43
CA LYS A 223 45.10 18.96 12.44
C LYS A 223 46.45 18.24 12.38
N THR A 224 46.49 16.97 12.78
CA THR A 224 47.52 15.94 12.49
C THR A 224 46.90 14.57 12.83
N THR A 225 46.88 13.47 12.05
CA THR A 225 47.64 12.92 10.90
C THR A 225 48.73 11.88 11.25
N ALA A 226 48.36 10.59 11.29
CA ALA A 226 49.15 9.35 11.02
C ALA A 226 48.19 8.14 11.18
N ARG A 227 48.13 7.04 10.40
CA ARG A 227 48.90 6.41 9.29
C ARG A 227 50.11 5.50 9.64
N ALA A 228 49.83 4.23 9.95
CA ALA A 228 50.61 2.99 9.72
C ALA A 228 49.77 1.78 10.22
N LYS A 229 49.91 0.50 9.82
CA LYS A 229 50.78 -0.19 8.82
C LYS A 229 50.02 -1.41 8.23
N THR A 230 50.63 -2.11 7.27
CA THR A 230 50.16 -3.29 6.51
C THR A 230 50.49 -4.65 7.16
N GLU A 231 49.99 -5.73 6.53
CA GLU A 231 50.36 -7.16 6.67
C GLU A 231 49.83 -7.84 7.96
N GLU A 232 49.47 -9.13 7.97
CA GLU A 232 49.67 -10.22 6.98
C GLU A 232 48.36 -10.67 6.29
#